data_AF-A0A7S0A5I4-F1
#
_entry.id   AF-A0A7S0A5I4-F1
#
_cell.length_a   1.000
_cell.length_b   1.000
_cell.length_c   1.000
_cell.angle_alpha   90.00
_cell.angle_beta   90.00
_cell.angle_gamma   90.00
#
_symmetry.space_group_name_H-M   'P 1'
#
loop_
_entity.id
_entity.type
_entity.pdbx_description
1 polymer ?
#
loop_
_entity_poly.entity_id
_entity_poly.type
_entity_poly.pdbx_seq_one_letter_code
_entity_poly.pdbx_strand_id
1 'polypeptide(L)'
;SGADVDWLVEKFNLDLSLVARLGGHSAPRTHRGKERFPGMTITYALIQMVEKVAERSDKARIVTKARVSRLLTNADGACVGVAYERGGAEFQEHGPVILATGGFGADFTNQSLLAMYRPDLMHLPTTNGEHC
;
A
#
# COMPACT_ATOMS: atom_id res chain seq x y z
N SER A 1 -0.54 16.87 -5.07
CA SER A 1 0.85 16.68 -4.63
C SER A 1 1.26 17.67 -3.55
N GLY A 2 1.21 19.00 -3.77
CA GLY A 2 1.60 19.99 -2.74
C GLY A 2 0.89 19.78 -1.39
N ALA A 3 -0.45 19.79 -1.41
CA ALA A 3 -1.26 19.54 -0.20
C ALA A 3 -0.99 18.18 0.47
N ASP A 4 -0.59 17.15 -0.29
CA ASP A 4 -0.25 15.84 0.26
C ASP A 4 1.08 15.89 1.02
N VAL A 5 2.07 16.64 0.50
CA VAL A 5 3.34 16.91 1.19
C VAL A 5 3.08 17.71 2.46
N ASP A 6 2.28 18.76 2.38
CA ASP A 6 1.93 19.60 3.54
C ASP A 6 1.23 18.77 4.62
N TRP A 7 0.29 17.91 4.24
CA TRP A 7 -0.39 17.00 5.18
C TRP A 7 0.59 16.04 5.87
N LEU A 8 1.54 15.46 5.15
CA LEU A 8 2.58 14.60 5.72
C LEU A 8 3.48 15.35 6.71
N VAL A 9 3.88 16.58 6.37
CA VAL A 9 4.69 17.43 7.25
C VAL A 9 3.89 17.84 8.49
N GLU A 10 2.69 18.38 8.32
CA GLU A 10 1.89 18.97 9.40
C GLU A 10 1.29 17.94 10.35
N LYS A 11 0.81 16.79 9.84
CA LYS A 11 0.11 15.79 10.64
C LYS A 11 1.02 14.71 11.21
N PHE A 12 2.15 14.45 10.56
CA PHE A 12 3.07 13.38 10.97
C PHE A 12 4.46 13.89 11.33
N ASN A 13 4.68 15.21 11.29
CA ASN A 13 5.97 15.84 11.61
C ASN A 13 7.13 15.24 10.81
N LEU A 14 6.88 14.96 9.52
CA LEU A 14 7.86 14.33 8.64
C LEU A 14 8.79 15.38 8.01
N ASP A 15 10.10 15.10 8.02
CA ASP A 15 11.07 15.89 7.26
C ASP A 15 10.98 15.54 5.77
N LEU A 16 10.45 16.47 4.98
CA LEU A 16 10.38 16.42 3.52
C LEU A 16 11.02 17.67 2.88
N SER A 17 12.01 18.25 3.57
CA SER A 17 12.60 19.57 3.26
C SER A 17 13.57 19.57 2.07
N LEU A 18 14.18 18.43 1.72
CA LEU A 18 15.11 18.34 0.61
C LEU A 18 14.36 18.00 -0.68
N VAL A 19 14.77 18.63 -1.79
CA VAL A 19 14.15 18.41 -3.10
C VAL A 19 15.19 17.98 -4.13
N ALA A 20 14.89 16.91 -4.86
CA ALA A 20 15.70 16.42 -5.98
C ALA A 20 14.93 16.49 -7.32
N ARG A 21 15.68 16.53 -8.42
CA ARG A 21 15.18 16.36 -9.79
C ARG A 21 15.51 14.95 -10.24
N LEU A 22 14.50 14.16 -10.61
CA LEU A 22 14.67 12.82 -11.18
C LEU A 22 14.58 12.85 -12.71
N GLY A 23 14.88 11.72 -13.37
CA GLY A 23 14.73 11.57 -14.81
C GLY A 23 13.32 11.92 -15.29
N GLY A 24 13.22 12.62 -16.42
CA GLY A 24 11.94 13.10 -16.97
C GLY A 24 11.31 14.31 -16.25
N HIS A 25 11.93 14.84 -15.20
CA HIS A 25 11.42 16.04 -14.52
C HIS A 25 11.88 17.33 -15.22
N SER A 26 11.00 18.33 -15.35
CA SER A 26 11.34 19.69 -15.82
C SER A 26 12.01 20.55 -14.75
N ALA A 27 11.67 20.32 -13.47
CA ALA A 27 12.19 21.02 -12.30
C ALA A 27 12.33 20.05 -11.10
N PRO A 28 13.15 20.37 -10.08
CA PRO A 28 13.22 19.60 -8.84
C PRO A 28 11.86 19.55 -8.15
N ARG A 29 11.39 18.34 -7.80
CA ARG A 29 10.07 18.13 -7.16
C ARG A 29 9.95 16.81 -6.38
N THR A 30 11.04 16.08 -6.18
CA THR A 30 11.04 14.84 -5.40
C THR A 30 11.48 15.16 -3.98
N HIS A 31 10.52 15.19 -3.06
CA HIS A 31 10.74 15.53 -1.66
C HIS A 31 11.32 14.36 -0.86
N ARG A 32 12.26 14.65 0.04
CA ARG A 32 12.85 13.68 0.97
C ARG A 32 13.36 14.35 2.24
N GLY A 33 13.55 13.56 3.28
CA GLY A 33 14.24 13.98 4.50
C GLY A 33 15.76 13.89 4.39
N LYS A 34 16.44 14.44 5.39
CA LYS A 34 17.91 14.35 5.55
C LYS A 34 18.38 12.95 5.90
N GLU A 35 17.57 12.21 6.65
CA GLU A 35 17.92 10.90 7.21
C GLU A 35 16.91 9.83 6.79
N ARG A 36 17.39 8.61 6.55
CA ARG A 36 16.63 7.40 6.15
C ARG A 36 15.92 7.50 4.79
N PHE A 37 15.45 6.35 4.31
CA PHE A 37 14.69 6.25 3.07
C PHE A 37 13.26 6.81 3.26
N PRO A 38 12.80 7.76 2.42
CA PRO A 38 11.49 8.42 2.59
C PRO A 38 10.32 7.46 2.73
N GLY A 39 10.30 6.39 1.94
CA GLY A 39 9.23 5.38 1.97
C GLY A 39 9.08 4.72 3.34
N MET A 40 10.19 4.35 3.98
CA MET A 40 10.15 3.78 5.33
C MET A 40 9.67 4.80 6.36
N THR A 41 10.23 6.02 6.35
CA THR A 41 9.88 7.05 7.32
C THR A 41 8.38 7.40 7.28
N ILE A 42 7.82 7.58 6.07
CA ILE A 42 6.39 7.84 5.87
C ILE A 42 5.55 6.65 6.37
N THR A 43 5.90 5.43 5.98
CA THR A 43 5.14 4.22 6.32
C THR A 43 5.10 3.99 7.83
N TYR A 44 6.24 4.09 8.51
CA TYR A 44 6.31 3.93 9.97
C TYR A 44 5.47 4.97 10.71
N ALA A 45 5.55 6.25 10.30
CA ALA A 45 4.77 7.30 10.95
C ALA A 45 3.26 7.08 10.81
N LEU A 46 2.80 6.64 9.64
CA LEU A 46 1.39 6.33 9.39
C LEU A 46 0.92 5.11 10.21
N ILE A 47 1.68 4.02 10.21
CA ILE A 47 1.34 2.80 10.98
C ILE A 47 1.27 3.12 12.48
N GLN A 48 2.27 3.81 13.02
CA GLN A 48 2.28 4.20 14.44
C GLN A 48 1.08 5.07 14.83
N MET A 49 0.62 5.94 13.92
CA MET A 49 -0.58 6.74 14.17
C MET A 49 -1.84 5.86 14.21
N VAL A 50 -1.97 4.90 13.31
CA VAL A 50 -3.10 3.94 13.32
C VAL A 50 -3.08 3.09 14.59
N GLU A 51 -1.91 2.61 15.01
CA GLU A 51 -1.75 1.85 16.26
C GLU A 51 -2.18 2.68 17.48
N LYS A 52 -1.77 3.95 17.58
CA LYS A 52 -2.21 4.85 18.66
C LYS A 52 -3.72 5.09 18.67
N VAL A 53 -4.37 5.11 17.51
CA VAL A 53 -5.84 5.20 17.43
C VAL A 53 -6.49 3.90 17.91
N ALA A 54 -5.94 2.75 17.54
CA ALA A 54 -6.41 1.43 17.95
C ALA A 54 -6.24 1.17 19.45
N GLU A 55 -5.19 1.72 20.08
CA GLU A 55 -4.96 1.64 21.53
C GLU A 55 -6.02 2.39 22.35
N ARG A 56 -6.67 3.39 21.74
CA ARG A 56 -7.57 4.33 22.43
C ARG A 56 -9.03 4.21 21.99
N SER A 57 -9.30 3.48 20.92
CA SER A 57 -10.63 3.33 20.34
C SER A 57 -10.72 2.11 19.44
N ASP A 58 -11.94 1.67 19.17
CA ASP A 58 -12.29 0.61 18.22
C ASP A 58 -12.40 1.11 16.76
N LYS A 59 -12.08 2.38 16.50
CA LYS A 59 -12.23 3.01 15.18
C LYS A 59 -11.25 2.49 14.12
N ALA A 60 -10.16 1.86 14.53
CA ALA A 60 -9.15 1.33 13.62
C ALA A 60 -8.53 0.04 14.17
N ARG A 61 -8.17 -0.87 13.26
CA ARG A 61 -7.48 -2.12 13.58
C ARG A 61 -6.58 -2.52 12.42
N ILE A 62 -5.37 -2.99 12.75
CA ILE A 62 -4.47 -3.63 11.78
C ILE A 62 -4.56 -5.14 11.98
N VAL A 63 -4.90 -5.87 10.92
CA VAL A 63 -4.94 -7.33 10.94
C VAL A 63 -3.88 -7.85 9.98
N THR A 64 -2.79 -8.39 10.54
CA THR A 64 -1.70 -8.99 9.74
C THR A 64 -1.96 -10.47 9.45
N LYS A 65 -1.25 -11.00 8.45
CA LYS A 65 -1.42 -12.39 7.96
C LYS A 65 -2.87 -12.68 7.54
N ALA A 66 -3.54 -11.67 7.00
CA ALA A 66 -4.92 -11.71 6.54
C ALA A 66 -4.92 -11.50 5.02
N ARG A 67 -5.14 -12.57 4.26
CA ARG A 67 -5.19 -12.50 2.79
C ARG A 67 -6.63 -12.36 2.35
N VAL A 68 -7.00 -11.21 1.80
CA VAL A 68 -8.31 -11.03 1.15
C VAL A 68 -8.36 -11.90 -0.10
N SER A 69 -9.40 -12.71 -0.23
CA SER A 69 -9.58 -13.64 -1.35
C SER A 69 -10.80 -13.30 -2.21
N ARG A 70 -11.77 -12.56 -1.67
CA ARG A 70 -13.05 -12.31 -2.35
C ARG A 70 -13.72 -11.03 -1.86
N LEU A 71 -14.30 -10.27 -2.79
CA LEU A 71 -15.25 -9.20 -2.48
C LEU A 71 -16.62 -9.80 -2.22
N LEU A 72 -17.30 -9.32 -1.19
CA LEU A 72 -18.68 -9.67 -0.89
C LEU A 72 -19.60 -8.70 -1.62
N THR A 73 -20.58 -9.23 -2.35
CA THR A 73 -21.55 -8.44 -3.10
C THR A 73 -22.97 -8.76 -2.66
N ASN A 74 -23.84 -7.75 -2.62
CA ASN A 74 -25.27 -7.95 -2.37
C ASN A 74 -26.00 -8.38 -3.66
N ALA A 75 -27.32 -8.59 -3.57
CA ALA A 75 -28.14 -9.02 -4.71
C ALA A 75 -28.13 -8.04 -5.89
N ASP A 76 -27.92 -6.76 -5.63
CA ASP A 76 -27.84 -5.69 -6.65
C ASP A 76 -26.43 -5.57 -7.26
N GLY A 77 -25.48 -6.42 -6.82
CA GLY A 77 -24.08 -6.41 -7.28
C GLY A 77 -23.20 -5.37 -6.61
N ALA A 78 -23.69 -4.63 -5.62
CA ALA A 78 -22.89 -3.65 -4.87
C ALA A 78 -21.91 -4.35 -3.92
N CYS A 79 -20.66 -3.87 -3.87
CA CYS A 79 -19.66 -4.36 -2.91
C CYS A 79 -20.03 -3.94 -1.48
N VAL A 80 -20.11 -4.91 -0.59
CA VAL A 80 -20.55 -4.74 0.81
C VAL A 80 -19.56 -5.33 1.81
N GLY A 81 -18.37 -5.74 1.37
CA GLY A 81 -17.34 -6.27 2.26
C GLY A 81 -16.30 -7.14 1.57
N VAL A 82 -15.53 -7.85 2.39
CA VAL A 82 -14.49 -8.79 1.96
C VAL A 82 -14.55 -10.08 2.75
N ALA A 83 -14.20 -11.19 2.10
CA ALA A 83 -13.76 -12.41 2.77
C ALA A 83 -12.24 -12.47 2.74
N TYR A 84 -11.64 -12.87 3.87
CA TYR A 84 -10.19 -13.02 4.01
C TYR A 84 -9.84 -14.27 4.81
N GLU A 85 -8.69 -14.86 4.49
CA GLU A 85 -8.14 -16.00 5.20
C GLU A 85 -7.12 -15.52 6.24
N ARG A 86 -7.20 -16.08 7.46
CA ARG A 86 -6.20 -15.87 8.52
C ARG A 86 -6.05 -17.14 9.35
N GLY A 87 -4.83 -17.66 9.43
CA GLY A 87 -4.55 -18.88 10.22
C GLY A 87 -5.34 -20.11 9.76
N GLY A 88 -5.61 -20.23 8.45
CA GLY A 88 -6.35 -21.36 7.86
C GLY A 88 -7.87 -21.29 8.02
N ALA A 89 -8.41 -20.20 8.57
CA ALA A 89 -9.86 -19.98 8.66
C ALA A 89 -10.28 -18.78 7.80
N GLU A 90 -11.47 -18.86 7.20
CA GLU A 90 -12.11 -17.75 6.49
C GLU A 90 -12.89 -16.86 7.47
N PHE A 91 -12.73 -15.55 7.30
CA PHE A 91 -13.44 -14.50 8.03
C PHE A 91 -14.07 -13.52 7.05
N GLN A 92 -15.06 -12.76 7.51
CA GLN A 92 -15.71 -11.72 6.72
C GLN A 92 -15.69 -10.39 7.47
N GLU A 93 -15.47 -9.30 6.73
CA GLU A 93 -15.68 -7.93 7.20
C GLU A 93 -16.63 -7.22 6.25
N HIS A 94 -17.63 -6.52 6.80
CA HIS A 94 -18.66 -5.84 6.04
C HIS A 94 -18.47 -4.33 6.07
N GLY A 95 -18.70 -3.68 4.94
CA GLY A 95 -18.58 -2.23 4.79
C GLY A 95 -17.95 -1.83 3.46
N PRO A 96 -17.69 -0.52 3.27
CA PRO A 96 -16.98 -0.01 2.10
C PRO A 96 -15.57 -0.61 2.00
N VAL A 97 -15.15 -0.93 0.77
CA VAL A 97 -13.85 -1.57 0.50
C VAL A 97 -12.98 -0.64 -0.33
N ILE A 98 -11.75 -0.42 0.13
CA ILE A 98 -10.70 0.29 -0.63
C ILE A 98 -9.59 -0.71 -0.93
N LEU A 99 -9.33 -0.97 -2.21
CA LEU A 99 -8.24 -1.83 -2.65
C LEU A 99 -6.95 -1.01 -2.77
N ALA A 100 -5.99 -1.30 -1.90
CA ALA A 100 -4.66 -0.70 -1.88
C ALA A 100 -3.56 -1.78 -1.87
N THR A 101 -3.73 -2.81 -2.72
CA THR A 101 -2.97 -4.07 -2.69
C THR A 101 -1.62 -4.03 -3.42
N GLY A 102 -1.21 -2.88 -3.97
CA GLY A 102 0.04 -2.77 -4.73
C GLY A 102 -0.08 -3.25 -6.19
N GLY A 103 1.06 -3.61 -6.80
CA GLY A 103 1.16 -4.06 -8.18
C GLY A 103 1.64 -5.51 -8.30
N PHE A 104 1.73 -6.03 -9.53
CA PHE A 104 2.04 -7.44 -9.83
C PHE A 104 3.50 -7.68 -10.28
N GLY A 105 4.41 -6.72 -10.09
CA GLY A 105 5.78 -6.77 -10.61
C GLY A 105 6.72 -7.78 -9.92
N ALA A 106 6.22 -8.53 -8.94
CA ALA A 106 6.92 -9.63 -8.29
C ALA A 106 6.42 -11.03 -8.71
N ASP A 107 5.32 -11.11 -9.46
CA ASP A 107 4.74 -12.39 -9.86
C ASP A 107 5.37 -12.87 -11.18
N PHE A 108 6.36 -13.76 -11.05
CA PHE A 108 7.05 -14.41 -12.18
C PHE A 108 6.51 -15.82 -12.47
N THR A 109 5.31 -16.14 -12.00
CA THR A 109 4.66 -17.40 -12.40
C THR A 109 4.18 -17.32 -13.84
N ASN A 110 4.05 -18.48 -14.51
CA ASN A 110 3.61 -18.53 -15.92
C ASN A 110 2.15 -18.07 -16.14
N GLN A 111 1.38 -17.89 -15.06
CA GLN A 111 -0.01 -17.42 -15.08
C GLN A 111 -0.11 -15.95 -14.66
N SER A 112 1.02 -15.28 -14.42
CA SER A 112 1.03 -13.91 -13.92
C SER A 112 0.62 -12.90 -14.99
N LEU A 113 0.20 -11.73 -14.53
CA LEU A 113 -0.03 -10.59 -15.41
C LEU A 113 1.28 -10.15 -16.09
N LEU A 114 2.43 -10.31 -15.43
CA LEU A 114 3.73 -10.02 -16.05
C LEU A 114 4.01 -10.95 -17.23
N ALA A 115 3.78 -12.25 -17.07
CA ALA A 115 3.94 -13.24 -18.15
C ALA A 115 2.95 -12.99 -19.29
N MET A 116 1.72 -12.58 -18.98
CA MET A 116 0.69 -12.29 -19.97
C MET A 116 1.01 -11.04 -20.80
N TYR A 117 1.42 -9.95 -20.16
CA TYR A 117 1.53 -8.63 -20.82
C TYR A 117 2.95 -8.26 -21.23
N ARG A 118 3.98 -8.75 -20.51
CA ARG A 118 5.39 -8.46 -20.75
C ARG A 118 6.27 -9.71 -20.55
N PRO A 119 6.01 -10.78 -21.32
CA PRO A 119 6.79 -12.02 -21.24
C PRO A 119 8.30 -11.79 -21.48
N ASP A 120 8.65 -10.75 -22.23
CA ASP A 120 10.03 -10.33 -22.49
C ASP A 120 10.79 -9.91 -21.23
N LEU A 121 10.10 -9.54 -20.14
CA LEU A 121 10.73 -9.12 -18.88
C LEU A 121 10.88 -10.26 -17.86
N MET A 122 10.36 -11.45 -18.13
CA MET A 122 10.30 -12.55 -17.15
C MET A 122 11.66 -13.08 -16.70
N HIS A 123 12.73 -12.76 -17.43
CA HIS A 123 14.09 -13.16 -17.11
C HIS A 123 14.85 -12.14 -16.24
N LEU A 124 14.28 -10.96 -16.02
CA LEU A 124 14.93 -9.88 -15.27
C LEU A 124 14.68 -10.02 -13.76
N PRO A 125 15.61 -9.55 -12.91
CA PRO A 125 15.36 -9.43 -11.49
C PRO A 125 14.30 -8.35 -11.20
N THR A 126 13.66 -8.44 -10.05
CA THR A 126 12.68 -7.44 -9.56
C THR A 126 13.18 -6.72 -8.31
N THR A 127 12.75 -5.48 -8.15
CA THR A 127 12.94 -4.71 -6.90
C THR A 127 11.74 -4.85 -5.95
N ASN A 128 10.67 -5.53 -6.37
CA ASN A 128 9.47 -5.75 -5.57
C ASN A 128 9.69 -6.90 -4.58
N GLY A 129 8.99 -6.87 -3.44
CA GLY A 129 9.04 -7.95 -2.46
C GLY A 129 8.17 -9.15 -2.86
N GLU A 130 8.45 -10.33 -2.29
CA GLU A 130 7.69 -11.57 -2.53
C GLU A 130 6.22 -11.52 -2.07
N HIS A 131 5.82 -10.46 -1.35
CA HIS A 131 4.48 -10.28 -0.79
C HIS A 131 3.59 -9.35 -1.61
N CYS A 132 4.01 -9.00 -2.83
CA CYS A 132 3.17 -8.32 -3.82
C CYS A 132 2.28 -9.31 -4.58
#